data_AF-A0A1B7LFK2-F1
#
_entry.id   AF-A0A1B7LFK2-F1
#
_cell.length_a   1.000
_cell.length_b   1.000
_cell.length_c   1.000
_cell.angle_alpha   90.00
_cell.angle_beta   90.00
_cell.angle_gamma   90.00
#
_symmetry.space_group_name_H-M   'P 1'
#
loop_
_entity.id
_entity.type
_entity.pdbx_description
1 polymer ?
#
loop_
_entity_poly.entity_id
_entity_poly.type
_entity_poly.pdbx_seq_one_letter_code
_entity_poly.pdbx_strand_id
1 'polypeptide(L)'
;MKWTLQRWVWQLQSPLFIGMPPSGALNRCRLYIPARVMWGAFTAEIARSRAQSNPDNIDELYKAVGDDLKEKVRFSYLYPAEYTADGWLAWLPRYESGKGQSWRREDWNSTESRGML
;
A
#
# COMPACT_ATOMS: atom_id res chain seq x y z
N MET A 1 19.44 -16.26 -1.61
CA MET A 1 18.63 -15.07 -1.23
C MET A 1 17.33 -15.55 -0.62
N LYS A 2 16.97 -15.09 0.58
CA LYS A 2 15.71 -15.43 1.26
C LYS A 2 14.88 -14.16 1.39
N TRP A 3 13.76 -14.08 0.66
CA TRP A 3 12.78 -13.01 0.85
C TRP A 3 11.94 -13.29 2.09
N THR A 4 11.63 -12.26 2.86
CA THR A 4 10.72 -12.36 4.00
C THR A 4 9.57 -11.39 3.78
N LEU A 5 8.34 -11.88 3.90
CA LEU A 5 7.14 -11.04 3.82
C LEU A 5 6.90 -10.38 5.17
N GLN A 6 6.80 -9.07 5.18
CA GLN A 6 6.46 -8.27 6.37
C GLN A 6 5.09 -7.64 6.15
N ARG A 7 4.15 -7.87 7.07
CA ARG A 7 2.79 -7.29 7.01
C ARG A 7 2.69 -6.14 7.99
N TRP A 8 2.43 -4.94 7.47
CA TRP A 8 2.30 -3.72 8.26
C TRP A 8 0.89 -3.19 8.07
N VAL A 9 0.27 -2.74 9.16
CA VAL A 9 -1.05 -2.12 9.16
C VAL A 9 -0.92 -0.75 9.81
N TRP A 10 -1.35 0.30 9.11
CA TRP A 10 -1.28 1.67 9.59
C TRP A 10 -2.67 2.26 9.71
N GLN A 11 -2.91 2.96 10.83
CA GLN A 11 -4.13 3.74 11.02
C GLN A 11 -3.93 5.14 10.47
N LEU A 12 -4.79 5.55 9.54
CA LEU A 12 -4.84 6.92 9.06
C LEU A 12 -5.36 7.84 10.17
N GLN A 13 -4.57 8.86 10.51
CA GLN A 13 -4.96 9.90 11.50
C GLN A 13 -5.75 11.04 10.85
N SER A 14 -5.76 11.12 9.52
CA SER A 14 -6.50 12.11 8.74
C SER A 14 -6.82 11.54 7.33
N PRO A 15 -7.76 12.16 6.60
CA PRO A 15 -8.06 11.75 5.22
C PRO A 15 -6.82 11.79 4.32
N LEU A 16 -6.58 10.71 3.58
CA LEU A 16 -5.44 10.58 2.65
C LEU A 16 -5.93 10.60 1.20
N PHE A 17 -5.43 11.56 0.41
CA PHE A 17 -5.72 11.63 -1.02
C PHE A 17 -4.65 10.91 -1.84
N ILE A 18 -5.04 9.84 -2.54
CA ILE A 18 -4.20 9.13 -3.51
C ILE A 18 -4.78 9.34 -4.90
N GLY A 19 -4.12 10.18 -5.70
CA GLY A 19 -4.60 10.54 -7.03
C GLY A 19 -4.76 9.35 -7.99
N MET A 20 -5.79 9.43 -8.83
CA MET A 20 -5.94 8.61 -10.03
C MET A 20 -6.31 9.50 -11.22
N PRO A 21 -6.07 9.04 -12.47
CA PRO A 21 -6.43 9.82 -13.65
C PRO A 21 -7.89 10.32 -13.57
N PRO A 22 -8.14 11.59 -13.90
CA PRO A 22 -9.47 12.18 -13.76
C PRO A 22 -10.49 11.47 -14.68
N SER A 23 -11.77 11.66 -14.37
CA SER A 23 -12.87 11.24 -15.24
C SER A 23 -13.57 12.49 -15.75
N GLY A 24 -13.13 13.00 -16.91
CA GLY A 24 -13.54 14.33 -17.37
C GLY A 24 -13.07 15.40 -16.40
N ALA A 25 -14.00 16.25 -15.93
CA ALA A 25 -13.73 17.28 -14.93
C ALA A 25 -13.67 16.76 -13.47
N LEU A 26 -13.98 15.49 -13.23
CA LEU A 26 -14.01 14.92 -11.88
C LEU A 26 -12.63 14.38 -11.48
N ASN A 27 -12.04 15.03 -10.47
CA ASN A 27 -10.89 14.47 -9.75
C ASN A 27 -11.33 13.23 -8.97
N ARG A 28 -10.54 12.17 -9.05
CA ARG A 28 -10.82 10.91 -8.39
C ARG A 28 -9.70 10.54 -7.42
N CYS A 29 -10.04 9.78 -6.39
CA CYS A 29 -9.13 9.25 -5.38
C CYS A 29 -9.18 7.71 -5.38
N ARG A 30 -8.03 7.05 -5.23
CA ARG A 30 -7.95 5.59 -5.09
C ARG A 30 -8.34 5.18 -3.66
N LEU A 31 -9.03 4.05 -3.55
CA LEU A 31 -9.33 3.41 -2.26
C LEU A 31 -8.15 2.63 -1.67
N TYR A 32 -7.02 2.56 -2.38
CA TYR A 32 -5.83 1.81 -1.98
C TYR A 32 -4.58 2.61 -2.35
N ILE A 33 -3.47 2.27 -1.72
CA ILE A 33 -2.17 2.91 -1.97
C ILE A 33 -1.35 2.01 -2.90
N PRO A 34 -1.02 2.46 -4.12
CA PRO A 34 -0.14 1.73 -5.01
C PRO A 34 1.28 1.58 -4.44
N ALA A 35 1.96 0.49 -4.78
CA ALA A 35 3.34 0.21 -4.36
C ALA A 35 4.31 1.35 -4.70
N ARG A 36 4.14 1.99 -5.86
CA ARG A 36 4.99 3.13 -6.28
C ARG A 36 4.88 4.34 -5.33
N VAL A 37 3.70 4.55 -4.74
CA VAL A 37 3.47 5.65 -3.78
C VAL A 37 4.19 5.34 -2.48
N MET A 38 4.11 4.08 -2.02
CA MET A 38 4.88 3.62 -0.86
C MET A 38 6.38 3.74 -1.08
N TRP A 39 6.87 3.30 -2.25
CA TRP A 39 8.28 3.45 -2.62
C TRP A 39 8.72 4.91 -2.56
N GLY A 40 7.96 5.84 -3.14
CA GLY A 40 8.30 7.27 -3.11
C GLY A 40 8.29 7.85 -1.70
N ALA A 41 7.29 7.48 -0.88
CA ALA A 41 7.19 7.93 0.50
C ALA A 41 8.38 7.46 1.35
N PHE A 42 8.74 6.17 1.27
CA PHE A 42 9.90 5.62 1.97
C PHE A 42 11.21 6.22 1.47
N THR A 43 11.35 6.38 0.16
CA THR A 43 12.54 7.00 -0.44
C THR A 43 12.73 8.41 0.08
N ALA A 44 11.66 9.22 0.06
CA ALA A 44 11.69 10.59 0.56
C ALA A 44 12.02 10.66 2.06
N GLU A 45 11.42 9.79 2.87
CA GLU A 45 11.63 9.79 4.32
C GLU A 45 13.07 9.42 4.69
N ILE A 46 13.59 8.34 4.10
CA ILE A 46 14.96 7.88 4.34
C ILE A 46 15.97 8.90 3.82
N ALA A 47 15.74 9.48 2.64
CA ALA A 47 16.60 10.53 2.09
C ALA A 47 16.62 11.77 2.99
N ARG A 48 15.45 12.23 3.46
CA ARG A 48 15.36 13.37 4.41
C ARG A 48 16.07 13.07 5.73
N SER A 49 15.88 11.87 6.28
CA SER A 49 16.56 11.45 7.51
C SER A 49 18.09 11.43 7.35
N ARG A 50 18.60 10.91 6.23
CA ARG A 50 20.05 10.89 5.93
C ARG A 50 20.60 12.29 5.67
N ALA A 51 19.84 13.15 4.99
CA ALA A 51 20.25 14.53 4.70
C ALA A 51 20.40 15.41 5.96
N GLN A 52 19.70 15.10 7.05
CA GLN A 52 19.93 15.77 8.34
C GLN A 52 21.38 15.62 8.83
N SER A 53 22.07 14.55 8.41
CA SER A 53 23.48 14.32 8.75
C SER A 53 24.45 14.84 7.68
N ASN A 54 24.00 15.04 6.44
CA ASN A 54 24.78 15.61 5.34
C ASN A 54 23.83 16.30 4.34
N PRO A 55 23.62 17.63 4.46
CA PRO A 55 22.59 18.34 3.71
C PRO A 55 22.93 18.60 2.25
N ASP A 56 24.20 18.42 1.87
CA ASP A 56 24.62 18.59 0.49
C ASP A 56 24.11 17.41 -0.35
N ASN A 57 23.36 17.73 -1.42
CA ASN A 57 22.94 16.81 -2.47
C ASN A 57 21.77 15.84 -2.16
N ILE A 58 20.65 16.41 -1.67
CA ILE A 58 19.39 15.68 -1.41
C ILE A 58 18.87 14.90 -2.63
N ASP A 59 19.08 15.41 -3.85
CA ASP A 59 18.58 14.78 -5.08
C ASP A 59 19.34 13.49 -5.41
N GLU A 60 20.66 13.50 -5.30
CA GLU A 60 21.48 12.29 -5.44
C GLU A 60 21.14 11.27 -4.36
N LEU A 61 20.92 11.74 -3.13
CA LEU A 61 20.53 10.88 -2.01
C LEU A 61 19.17 10.22 -2.24
N TYR A 62 18.18 10.97 -2.72
CA TYR A 62 16.87 10.43 -3.08
C TYR A 62 17.00 9.35 -4.15
N LYS A 63 17.77 9.61 -5.21
CA LYS A 63 18.00 8.64 -6.30
C LYS A 63 18.67 7.37 -5.78
N ALA A 64 19.77 7.52 -5.02
CA ALA A 64 20.52 6.39 -4.45
C ALA A 64 19.66 5.53 -3.51
N VAL A 65 18.88 6.16 -2.61
CA VAL A 65 17.94 5.45 -1.72
C VAL A 65 16.86 4.74 -2.54
N GLY A 66 16.32 5.40 -3.56
CA GLY A 66 15.26 4.86 -4.39
C GLY A 66 15.69 3.60 -5.15
N ASP A 67 16.91 3.61 -5.68
CA ASP A 67 17.49 2.46 -6.37
C ASP A 67 17.82 1.32 -5.40
N ASP A 68 18.37 1.63 -4.22
CA ASP A 68 18.62 0.63 -3.16
C ASP A 68 17.33 -0.09 -2.71
N LEU A 69 16.25 0.68 -2.52
CA LEU A 69 14.94 0.13 -2.19
C LEU A 69 14.38 -0.76 -3.30
N LYS A 70 14.56 -0.39 -4.58
CA LYS A 70 14.14 -1.23 -5.72
C LYS A 70 14.94 -2.51 -5.84
N GLU A 71 16.14 -2.60 -5.29
CA GLU A 71 16.88 -3.86 -5.28
C GLU A 71 16.48 -4.74 -4.09
N LYS A 72 16.38 -4.14 -2.90
CA LYS A 72 16.26 -4.88 -1.63
C LYS A 72 14.83 -5.07 -1.12
N VAL A 73 13.87 -4.28 -1.60
CA VAL A 73 12.50 -4.25 -1.08
C VAL A 73 11.48 -4.37 -2.23
N ARG A 74 10.38 -5.09 -1.99
CA ARG A 74 9.23 -5.16 -2.88
C ARG A 74 7.99 -4.75 -2.11
N PHE A 75 7.46 -3.56 -2.42
CA PHE A 75 6.20 -3.10 -1.86
C PHE A 75 5.03 -3.75 -2.62
N SER A 76 4.06 -4.27 -1.88
CA SER A 76 2.73 -4.57 -2.42
C SER A 76 1.86 -3.32 -2.40
N TYR A 77 0.63 -3.44 -2.89
CA TYR A 77 -0.37 -2.40 -2.66
C TYR A 77 -0.85 -2.50 -1.22
N LEU A 78 -1.18 -1.36 -0.62
CA LEU A 78 -1.84 -1.32 0.67
C LEU A 78 -3.32 -1.08 0.46
N TYR A 79 -4.11 -1.96 1.06
CA TYR A 79 -5.55 -1.95 0.98
C TYR A 79 -6.15 -1.55 2.33
N PRO A 80 -7.38 -1.02 2.36
CA PRO A 80 -8.11 -0.81 3.59
C PRO A 80 -8.17 -2.09 4.40
N ALA A 81 -7.99 -1.99 5.71
CA ALA A 81 -8.04 -3.13 6.61
C ALA A 81 -9.08 -2.87 7.71
N GLU A 82 -9.73 -3.94 8.13
CA GLU A 82 -10.72 -3.97 9.19
C GLU A 82 -10.17 -4.80 10.36
N TYR A 83 -10.36 -4.32 11.58
CA TYR A 83 -9.97 -5.07 12.77
C TYR A 83 -11.08 -6.07 13.15
N THR A 84 -10.70 -7.33 13.33
CA THR A 84 -11.60 -8.43 13.71
C THR A 84 -11.07 -9.13 14.96
N ALA A 85 -11.82 -10.11 15.48
CA ALA A 85 -11.37 -10.96 16.58
C ALA A 85 -10.04 -11.68 16.28
N ASP A 86 -9.81 -12.03 15.00
CA ASP A 86 -8.63 -12.74 14.52
C ASP A 86 -7.51 -11.79 14.05
N GLY A 87 -7.68 -10.48 14.23
CA GLY A 87 -6.73 -9.43 13.86
C GLY A 87 -7.15 -8.59 12.65
N TRP A 88 -6.18 -7.93 12.02
CA TRP A 88 -6.41 -7.01 10.89
C TRP A 88 -6.53 -7.74 9.57
N LEU A 89 -7.70 -7.62 8.93
CA LEU A 89 -8.01 -8.27 7.66
C LEU A 89 -8.13 -7.24 6.53
N ALA A 90 -7.45 -7.45 5.42
CA ALA A 90 -7.47 -6.54 4.28
C ALA A 90 -8.71 -6.75 3.40
N TRP A 91 -9.27 -5.66 2.88
CA TRP A 91 -10.26 -5.66 1.81
C TRP A 91 -9.54 -5.67 0.46
N LEU A 92 -9.57 -6.80 -0.24
CA LEU A 92 -8.85 -7.00 -1.49
C LEU A 92 -9.79 -6.80 -2.70
N PRO A 93 -9.31 -6.16 -3.78
CA PRO A 93 -10.08 -6.05 -5.01
C PRO A 93 -10.17 -7.43 -5.69
N ARG A 94 -11.35 -7.76 -6.17
CA ARG A 94 -11.66 -8.99 -6.92
C ARG A 94 -12.44 -8.63 -8.17
N TYR A 95 -12.26 -9.41 -9.23
CA TYR A 95 -13.14 -9.34 -10.38
C TYR A 95 -14.15 -10.48 -10.28
N GLU A 96 -15.43 -10.15 -10.34
CA GLU A 96 -16.54 -11.10 -10.38
C GLU A 96 -17.18 -11.06 -11.76
N SER A 97 -17.21 -12.21 -12.44
CA SER A 97 -17.86 -12.34 -13.74
C SER A 97 -19.33 -11.90 -13.64
N GLY A 98 -19.76 -11.03 -14.56
CA GLY A 98 -21.11 -10.45 -14.58
C GLY A 98 -21.38 -9.33 -13.59
N LYS A 99 -20.51 -9.07 -12.60
CA LYS A 99 -20.64 -8.00 -11.59
C LYS A 99 -19.56 -6.92 -11.69
N GLY A 100 -18.41 -7.24 -12.30
CA GLY A 100 -17.28 -6.33 -12.43
C GLY A 100 -16.37 -6.35 -11.21
N GLN A 101 -15.76 -5.21 -10.90
CA GLN A 101 -14.84 -5.09 -9.76
C GLN A 101 -15.62 -5.02 -8.44
N SER A 102 -15.33 -5.93 -7.53
CA SER A 102 -15.83 -5.97 -6.16
C SER A 102 -14.68 -5.92 -5.15
N TRP A 103 -15.01 -5.65 -3.88
CA TRP A 103 -14.07 -5.72 -2.76
C TRP A 103 -14.50 -6.86 -1.83
N ARG A 104 -13.57 -7.71 -1.46
CA ARG A 104 -13.80 -8.84 -0.54
C ARG A 104 -12.74 -8.86 0.54
N ARG A 105 -13.16 -9.10 1.78
CA ARG A 105 -12.23 -9.28 2.90
C ARG A 105 -11.45 -10.58 2.72
N GLU A 106 -10.19 -10.60 3.19
CA GLU A 106 -9.26 -11.71 2.92
C GLU A 106 -9.72 -13.09 3.46
N ASP A 107 -10.59 -13.10 4.46
CA ASP A 107 -11.20 -14.28 5.10
C ASP A 107 -12.54 -14.71 4.46
N TRP A 108 -12.92 -14.13 3.32
CA TRP A 108 -14.18 -14.45 2.65
C TRP A 108 -14.35 -15.97 2.43
N ASN A 109 -13.31 -16.65 1.94
CA ASN A 109 -13.36 -18.10 1.67
C ASN A 109 -13.49 -18.95 2.94
N SER A 110 -13.02 -18.46 4.09
CA SER A 110 -13.18 -19.16 5.39
C SER A 110 -14.56 -18.97 6.00
N THR A 111 -15.31 -17.96 5.55
CA THR A 111 -16.67 -17.70 6.03
C THR A 111 -17.68 -18.68 5.42
N GLU A 112 -17.49 -19.07 4.16
CA GLU A 112 -18.29 -20.14 3.51
C GLU A 112 -18.09 -21.50 4.18
N SER A 113 -16.90 -21.80 4.72
CA SER A 113 -16.63 -23.06 5.42
C SER A 113 -17.22 -23.11 6.84
N ARG A 114 -17.42 -21.96 7.48
CA ARG A 114 -17.98 -21.84 8.84
C ARG A 114 -19.52 -21.78 8.89
N GLY A 115 -20.17 -21.53 7.76
CA GLY A 115 -21.64 -21.50 7.64
C GLY A 115 -22.30 -22.85 7.31
N MET A 116 -21.53 -23.94 7.31
CA MET A 116 -21.99 -25.31 6.98
C MET A 116 -21.93 -26.29 8.18
N LEU A 117 -21.88 -25.78 9.41
CA LEU A 117 -21.97 -26.59 10.64
C LEU A 117 -23.21 -26.22 11.46
#